data_AF-A0A2S7WIH1-F1
#
_entry.id   AF-A0A2S7WIH1-F1
#
_cell.length_a   1.000
_cell.length_b   1.000
_cell.length_c   1.000
_cell.angle_alpha   90.00
_cell.angle_beta   90.00
_cell.angle_gamma   90.00
#
_symmetry.space_group_name_H-M   'P 1'
#
loop_
_entity.id
_entity.type
_entity.pdbx_description
1 polymer ?
#
loop_
_entity_poly.entity_id
_entity_poly.type
_entity_poly.pdbx_seq_one_letter_code
_entity_poly.pdbx_strand_id
1 'polypeptide(L)'
;MKKEKRLQKFTSMENLKSVNEVKEYFDKNPNQQNELWQSLSKRLSDSYKDDVLTEMLISIISNEKIIEDIRNTTYEANNSKITNCIHNYILEHRNFPNQSFIIEKTKLSRQTIYNHLKEGINTKHNKLIKGANEIMSMSALQKLYLIGIQDNNPTALKHFIQLSGITNNNTTNVNNYIQINNLKISNEDFNKLPKETIIEIEAIVSKSIKQLKSF
;
A
#
# COMPACT_ATOMS: atom_id res chain seq x y z
N MET A 1 9.96 62.19 14.97
CA MET A 1 10.74 61.12 14.31
C MET A 1 9.82 59.95 14.01
N LYS A 2 9.48 59.73 12.74
CA LYS A 2 8.74 58.54 12.30
C LYS A 2 9.69 57.34 12.38
N LYS A 3 9.33 56.31 13.15
CA LYS A 3 10.05 55.02 13.17
C LYS A 3 9.89 54.37 11.80
N GLU A 4 10.97 54.32 11.03
CA GLU A 4 11.02 53.52 9.81
C GLU A 4 10.76 52.05 10.16
N LYS A 5 9.69 51.50 9.57
CA LYS A 5 9.41 50.07 9.59
C LYS A 5 10.60 49.38 8.92
N ARG A 6 11.41 48.67 9.70
CA ARG A 6 12.43 47.74 9.20
C ARG A 6 11.76 46.76 8.24
N LEU A 7 12.00 46.92 6.95
CA LEU A 7 11.69 45.94 5.91
C LEU A 7 12.36 44.62 6.30
N GLN A 8 11.55 43.59 6.52
CA GLN A 8 12.03 42.22 6.74
C GLN A 8 12.96 41.84 5.58
N LYS A 9 14.14 41.31 5.95
CA LYS A 9 15.15 40.79 5.03
C LYS A 9 14.48 39.86 4.01
N PHE A 10 14.70 40.14 2.72
CA PHE A 10 14.51 39.17 1.66
C PHE A 10 15.29 37.90 2.04
N THR A 11 14.59 36.83 2.42
CA THR A 11 15.20 35.51 2.59
C THR A 11 15.70 35.10 1.21
N SER A 12 17.01 35.02 1.00
CA SER A 12 17.53 34.48 -0.27
C SER A 12 17.03 33.05 -0.47
N MET A 13 16.74 32.63 -1.71
CA MET A 13 16.24 31.28 -2.03
C MET A 13 17.05 30.15 -1.38
N GLU A 14 18.35 30.37 -1.23
CA GLU A 14 19.31 29.45 -0.63
C GLU A 14 19.04 29.16 0.85
N ASN A 15 18.34 30.07 1.54
CA ASN A 15 18.08 30.01 2.98
C ASN A 15 16.71 29.41 3.34
N LEU A 16 15.89 29.02 2.36
CA LEU A 16 14.57 28.41 2.61
C LEU A 16 14.75 27.01 3.20
N LYS A 17 14.20 26.75 4.39
CA LYS A 17 14.37 25.52 5.19
C LYS A 17 13.08 24.75 5.44
N SER A 18 11.91 25.32 5.14
CA SER A 18 10.64 24.58 5.22
C SER A 18 9.75 24.72 3.97
N VAL A 19 8.81 23.79 3.81
CA VAL A 19 7.77 23.83 2.76
C VAL A 19 6.95 25.13 2.85
N ASN A 20 6.64 25.60 4.07
CA ASN A 20 5.86 26.83 4.26
C ASN A 20 6.63 28.06 3.78
N GLU A 21 7.92 28.14 4.09
CA GLU A 21 8.78 29.23 3.62
C GLU A 21 8.88 29.25 2.09
N VAL A 22 8.95 28.07 1.46
CA VAL A 22 8.96 27.95 0.00
C VAL A 22 7.64 28.40 -0.61
N LYS A 23 6.49 28.00 -0.04
CA LYS A 23 5.16 28.46 -0.49
C LYS A 23 5.01 29.98 -0.36
N GLU A 24 5.34 30.53 0.80
CA GLU A 24 5.27 31.99 1.02
C GLU A 24 6.19 32.76 0.06
N TYR A 25 7.36 32.21 -0.25
CA TYR A 25 8.29 32.80 -1.21
C TYR A 25 7.73 32.74 -2.64
N PHE A 26 7.18 31.60 -3.04
CA PHE A 26 6.57 31.37 -4.34
C PHE A 26 5.37 32.29 -4.57
N ASP A 27 4.48 32.42 -3.59
CA ASP A 27 3.30 33.30 -3.65
C ASP A 27 3.69 34.78 -3.81
N LYS A 28 4.80 35.19 -3.18
CA LYS A 28 5.32 36.57 -3.27
C LYS A 28 6.11 36.83 -4.55
N ASN A 29 6.66 35.79 -5.19
CA ASN A 29 7.56 35.90 -6.35
C ASN A 29 7.20 34.89 -7.45
N PRO A 30 5.97 34.91 -8.01
CA PRO A 30 5.51 33.89 -8.96
C PRO A 30 6.37 33.80 -10.22
N ASN A 31 6.99 34.91 -10.64
CA ASN A 31 7.85 34.98 -11.82
C ASN A 31 9.21 34.28 -11.64
N GLN A 32 9.59 33.95 -10.40
CA GLN A 32 10.88 33.32 -10.06
C GLN A 32 10.78 31.80 -9.88
N GLN A 33 9.70 31.17 -10.36
CA GLN A 33 9.47 29.73 -10.23
C GLN A 33 10.65 28.89 -10.74
N ASN A 34 11.20 29.24 -11.91
CA ASN A 34 12.30 28.50 -12.52
C ASN A 34 13.60 28.62 -11.70
N GLU A 35 13.89 29.79 -11.15
CA GLU A 35 15.08 30.02 -10.32
C GLU A 35 14.95 29.27 -8.98
N LEU A 36 13.76 29.30 -8.37
CA LEU A 36 13.44 28.56 -7.16
C LEU A 36 13.55 27.04 -7.39
N TRP A 37 13.03 26.56 -8.52
CA TRP A 37 13.15 25.16 -8.93
C TRP A 37 14.61 24.74 -9.10
N GLN A 38 15.42 25.53 -9.80
CA GLN A 38 16.85 25.25 -10.00
C GLN A 38 17.61 25.23 -8.67
N SER A 39 17.34 26.18 -7.78
CA SER A 39 17.95 26.26 -6.46
C SER A 39 17.62 25.02 -5.62
N LEU A 40 16.34 24.66 -5.51
CA LEU A 40 15.90 23.49 -4.75
C LEU A 40 16.41 22.18 -5.37
N SER A 41 16.42 22.08 -6.70
CA SER A 41 16.92 20.89 -7.42
C SER A 41 18.41 20.70 -7.22
N LYS A 42 19.19 21.78 -7.27
CA LYS A 42 20.63 21.76 -6.99
C LYS A 42 20.88 21.30 -5.56
N ARG A 43 20.16 21.85 -4.58
CA ARG A 43 20.25 21.43 -3.18
C ARG A 43 19.90 19.96 -2.99
N LEU A 44 18.87 19.46 -3.67
CA LEU A 44 18.47 18.05 -3.58
C LEU A 44 19.55 17.12 -4.16
N SER A 45 20.19 17.54 -5.26
CA SER A 45 21.33 16.83 -5.86
C SER A 45 22.53 16.82 -4.90
N ASP A 46 22.82 17.94 -4.26
CA ASP A 46 23.97 18.10 -3.37
C ASP A 46 23.76 17.40 -2.01
N SER A 47 22.52 17.33 -1.50
CA SER A 47 22.23 16.80 -0.15
C SER A 47 21.93 15.30 -0.10
N TYR A 48 22.01 14.57 -1.21
CA TYR A 48 21.71 13.14 -1.29
C TYR A 48 20.37 12.75 -0.63
N LYS A 49 19.25 12.96 -1.34
CA LYS A 49 17.90 12.44 -0.99
C LYS A 49 17.38 12.89 0.38
N ASP A 50 17.16 14.20 0.51
CA ASP A 50 16.45 14.82 1.64
C ASP A 50 14.93 14.87 1.36
N ASP A 51 14.17 14.16 2.20
CA ASP A 51 12.70 14.11 2.14
C ASP A 51 12.11 15.53 2.21
N VAL A 52 12.71 16.44 2.97
CA VAL A 52 12.24 17.82 3.14
C VAL A 52 12.42 18.63 1.85
N LEU A 53 13.57 18.52 1.18
CA LEU A 53 13.82 19.19 -0.11
C LEU A 53 12.89 18.65 -1.20
N THR A 54 12.58 17.36 -1.15
CA THR A 54 11.63 16.74 -2.08
C THR A 54 10.23 17.32 -1.90
N GLU A 55 9.75 17.45 -0.66
CA GLU A 55 8.46 18.08 -0.38
C GLU A 55 8.42 19.58 -0.73
N MET A 56 9.55 20.29 -0.58
CA MET A 56 9.67 21.67 -1.06
C MET A 56 9.51 21.77 -2.58
N LEU A 57 10.17 20.91 -3.34
CA LEU A 57 10.03 20.87 -4.81
C LEU A 57 8.59 20.54 -5.22
N ILE A 58 7.96 19.56 -4.57
CA ILE A 58 6.55 19.21 -4.82
C ILE A 58 5.63 20.41 -4.60
N SER A 59 5.90 21.23 -3.58
CA SER A 59 5.03 22.36 -3.21
C SER A 59 4.90 23.46 -4.27
N ILE A 60 5.80 23.50 -5.26
CA ILE A 60 5.82 24.50 -6.34
C ILE A 60 5.47 23.91 -7.71
N ILE A 61 5.11 22.62 -7.77
CA ILE A 61 4.65 21.94 -8.99
C ILE A 61 3.12 21.98 -9.02
N SER A 62 2.54 22.35 -10.16
CA SER A 62 1.08 22.36 -10.36
C SER A 62 0.55 21.09 -11.03
N ASN A 63 1.41 20.31 -11.68
CA ASN A 63 1.02 19.11 -12.42
C ASN A 63 0.93 17.89 -11.49
N GLU A 64 -0.29 17.43 -11.22
CA GLU A 64 -0.56 16.29 -10.33
C GLU A 64 0.14 14.99 -10.75
N LYS A 65 0.26 14.72 -12.05
CA LYS A 65 0.94 13.51 -12.54
C LYS A 65 2.42 13.51 -12.19
N ILE A 66 3.08 14.67 -12.34
CA ILE A 66 4.50 14.82 -11.97
C ILE A 66 4.68 14.66 -10.46
N ILE A 67 3.78 15.23 -9.66
CA ILE A 67 3.80 15.07 -8.20
C ILE A 67 3.67 13.58 -7.82
N GLU A 68 2.76 12.87 -8.47
CA GLU A 68 2.56 11.44 -8.21
C GLU A 68 3.81 10.61 -8.57
N ASP A 69 4.42 10.87 -9.73
CA ASP A 69 5.64 10.18 -10.16
C ASP A 69 6.82 10.41 -9.19
N ILE A 70 7.00 11.65 -8.70
CA ILE A 70 8.01 11.98 -7.69
C ILE A 70 7.73 11.22 -6.38
N ARG A 71 6.48 11.20 -5.92
CA ARG A 71 6.09 10.49 -4.69
C ARG A 71 6.32 8.99 -4.81
N ASN A 72 5.96 8.38 -5.94
CA ASN A 72 6.21 6.96 -6.22
C ASN A 72 7.71 6.65 -6.16
N THR A 73 8.51 7.43 -6.89
CA THR A 73 9.97 7.25 -6.94
C THR A 73 10.61 7.41 -5.55
N THR A 74 10.15 8.40 -4.79
CA THR A 74 10.64 8.68 -3.42
C THR A 74 10.28 7.54 -2.47
N TYR A 75 9.03 7.08 -2.50
CA TYR A 75 8.59 5.95 -1.69
C TYR A 75 9.40 4.71 -2.01
N GLU A 76 9.57 4.34 -3.28
CA GLU A 76 10.29 3.14 -3.67
C GLU A 76 11.78 3.19 -3.27
N ALA A 77 12.43 4.34 -3.43
CA ALA A 77 13.79 4.54 -2.96
C ALA A 77 13.91 4.36 -1.44
N ASN A 78 12.97 4.93 -0.68
CA ASN A 78 12.95 4.82 0.77
C ASN A 78 12.62 3.39 1.23
N ASN A 79 11.68 2.71 0.56
CA ASN A 79 11.35 1.32 0.81
C ASN A 79 12.57 0.42 0.62
N SER A 80 13.29 0.57 -0.50
CA SER A 80 14.51 -0.19 -0.80
C SER A 80 15.60 0.00 0.27
N LYS A 81 15.82 1.24 0.73
CA LYS A 81 16.75 1.53 1.85
C LYS A 81 16.35 0.78 3.12
N ILE A 82 15.07 0.83 3.49
CA ILE A 82 14.55 0.18 4.70
C ILE A 82 14.69 -1.34 4.59
N THR A 83 14.27 -1.95 3.48
CA THR A 83 14.35 -3.40 3.29
C THR A 83 15.80 -3.89 3.28
N ASN A 84 16.71 -3.18 2.61
CA ASN A 84 18.13 -3.54 2.61
C ASN A 84 18.76 -3.40 4.00
N CYS A 85 18.42 -2.35 4.74
CA CYS A 85 18.87 -2.17 6.11
C CYS A 85 18.42 -3.32 7.01
N ILE A 86 17.15 -3.73 6.90
CA ILE A 86 16.60 -4.85 7.68
C ILE A 86 17.27 -6.16 7.26
N HIS A 87 17.40 -6.41 5.97
CA HIS A 87 18.02 -7.62 5.44
C HIS A 87 19.45 -7.80 5.97
N ASN A 88 20.30 -6.78 5.82
CA ASN A 88 21.69 -6.84 6.26
C ASN A 88 21.81 -7.03 7.77
N TYR A 89 20.96 -6.35 8.56
CA TYR A 89 20.93 -6.52 10.00
C TYR A 89 20.58 -7.96 10.42
N ILE A 90 19.60 -8.58 9.76
CA ILE A 90 19.21 -9.97 10.04
C ILE A 90 20.35 -10.94 9.70
N LEU A 91 21.07 -10.71 8.60
CA LEU A 91 22.22 -11.54 8.23
C LEU A 91 23.31 -11.54 9.31
N GLU A 92 23.58 -10.37 9.90
CA GLU A 92 24.63 -10.17 10.90
C GLU A 92 24.20 -10.59 12.31
N HIS A 93 23.01 -10.18 12.75
CA HIS A 93 22.59 -10.27 14.15
C HIS A 93 21.55 -11.35 14.44
N ARG A 94 21.02 -12.01 13.39
CA ARG A 94 20.01 -13.08 13.49
C ARG A 94 18.72 -12.67 14.19
N ASN A 95 18.42 -11.38 14.25
CA ASN A 95 17.18 -10.80 14.76
C ASN A 95 16.80 -9.54 13.96
N PHE A 96 15.61 -8.99 14.21
CA PHE A 96 15.15 -7.77 13.53
C PHE A 96 15.74 -6.51 14.17
N PRO A 97 16.09 -5.48 13.38
CA PRO A 97 16.55 -4.21 13.92
C PRO A 97 15.41 -3.48 14.62
N ASN A 98 15.76 -2.71 15.65
CA ASN A 98 14.83 -1.73 16.21
C ASN A 98 14.72 -0.48 15.31
N GLN A 99 13.66 0.31 15.52
CA GLN A 99 13.40 1.50 14.69
C GLN A 99 14.54 2.53 14.75
N SER A 100 15.19 2.70 15.91
CA SER A 100 16.30 3.64 16.07
C SER A 100 17.50 3.27 15.18
N PHE A 101 17.83 1.99 15.07
CA PHE A 101 18.88 1.51 14.17
C PHE A 101 18.54 1.81 12.70
N ILE A 102 17.29 1.57 12.29
CA ILE A 102 16.84 1.88 10.93
C ILE A 102 16.95 3.39 10.66
N ILE A 103 16.53 4.24 11.60
CA ILE A 103 16.68 5.72 11.49
C ILE A 103 18.16 6.09 11.31
N GLU A 104 19.04 5.54 12.15
CA GLU A 104 20.45 5.88 12.12
C GLU A 104 21.12 5.47 10.80
N LYS A 105 20.80 4.27 10.29
CA LYS A 105 21.40 3.73 9.06
C LYS A 105 20.80 4.30 7.78
N THR A 106 19.48 4.50 7.74
CA THR A 106 18.81 4.97 6.51
C THR A 106 18.76 6.49 6.40
N LYS A 107 18.99 7.20 7.52
CA LYS A 107 18.81 8.65 7.67
C LYS A 107 17.39 9.14 7.36
N LEU A 108 16.42 8.22 7.33
CA LEU A 108 15.02 8.55 7.12
C LEU A 108 14.36 9.01 8.42
N SER A 109 13.32 9.84 8.28
CA SER A 109 12.55 10.27 9.44
C SER A 109 11.84 9.09 10.11
N ARG A 110 11.58 9.21 11.42
CA ARG A 110 10.79 8.22 12.18
C ARG A 110 9.42 7.98 11.53
N GLN A 111 8.77 9.05 11.06
CA GLN A 111 7.46 8.98 10.44
C GLN A 111 7.50 8.24 9.10
N THR A 112 8.51 8.54 8.26
CA THR A 112 8.75 7.84 6.98
C THR A 112 8.87 6.35 7.24
N ILE A 113 9.75 5.94 8.16
CA ILE A 113 9.95 4.52 8.49
C ILE A 113 8.66 3.88 9.02
N TYR A 114 7.94 4.57 9.92
CA TYR A 114 6.69 4.05 10.46
C TYR A 114 5.65 3.80 9.35
N ASN A 115 5.48 4.74 8.41
CA ASN A 115 4.56 4.58 7.30
C ASN A 115 4.94 3.38 6.43
N HIS A 116 6.22 3.22 6.09
CA HIS A 116 6.69 2.06 5.31
C HIS A 116 6.45 0.72 6.02
N LEU A 117 6.73 0.65 7.32
CA LEU A 117 6.52 -0.58 8.10
C LEU A 117 5.04 -0.90 8.33
N LYS A 118 4.20 0.13 8.47
CA LYS A 118 2.76 -0.02 8.70
C LYS A 118 1.97 -0.32 7.43
N GLU A 119 2.22 0.42 6.35
CA GLU A 119 1.47 0.31 5.09
C GLU A 119 2.01 -0.81 4.19
N GLY A 120 3.31 -1.12 4.29
CA GLY A 120 3.95 -2.19 3.54
C GLY A 120 3.73 -2.06 2.02
N ILE A 121 3.36 -3.18 1.39
CA ILE A 121 3.10 -3.25 -0.06
C ILE A 121 1.80 -2.58 -0.50
N ASN A 122 0.90 -2.24 0.44
CA ASN A 122 -0.46 -1.81 0.14
C ASN A 122 -0.58 -0.31 -0.18
N THR A 123 0.48 0.48 0.04
CA THR A 123 0.44 1.90 -0.26
C THR A 123 0.14 2.18 -1.75
N LYS A 124 -0.44 3.35 -2.03
CA LYS A 124 -0.65 3.81 -3.42
C LYS A 124 0.66 4.17 -4.11
N HIS A 125 1.69 4.51 -3.35
CA HIS A 125 2.97 5.00 -3.87
C HIS A 125 4.00 3.91 -4.21
N ASN A 126 3.56 2.70 -4.54
CA ASN A 126 4.42 1.53 -4.74
C ASN A 126 4.22 0.87 -6.12
N LYS A 127 3.94 1.68 -7.14
CA LYS A 127 3.43 1.21 -8.44
C LYS A 127 4.43 0.31 -9.19
N LEU A 128 5.71 0.65 -9.22
CA LEU A 128 6.70 -0.14 -9.96
C LEU A 128 7.03 -1.44 -9.22
N ILE A 129 7.11 -1.42 -7.89
CA ILE A 129 7.29 -2.65 -7.10
C ILE A 129 6.07 -3.56 -7.23
N LYS A 130 4.84 -3.02 -7.25
CA LYS A 130 3.62 -3.80 -7.55
C LYS A 130 3.71 -4.43 -8.94
N GLY A 131 4.04 -3.65 -9.97
CA GLY A 131 4.21 -4.18 -11.33
C GLY A 131 5.33 -5.22 -11.44
N ALA A 132 6.46 -5.02 -10.75
CA ALA A 132 7.55 -5.98 -10.70
C ALA A 132 7.13 -7.27 -9.99
N ASN A 133 6.42 -7.18 -8.87
CA ASN A 133 5.86 -8.33 -8.18
C ASN A 133 4.83 -9.08 -9.04
N GLU A 134 3.99 -8.38 -9.79
CA GLU A 134 3.03 -8.98 -10.73
C GLU A 134 3.77 -9.76 -11.83
N ILE A 135 4.78 -9.16 -12.45
CA ILE A 135 5.62 -9.80 -13.48
C ILE A 135 6.34 -11.02 -12.90
N MET A 136 6.96 -10.88 -11.72
CA MET A 136 7.68 -11.97 -11.06
C MET A 136 6.74 -13.08 -10.60
N SER A 137 5.53 -12.76 -10.16
CA SER A 137 4.50 -13.73 -9.80
C SER A 137 4.10 -14.57 -11.01
N MET A 138 3.97 -13.95 -12.20
CA MET A 138 3.74 -14.69 -13.44
C MET A 138 4.91 -15.62 -13.79
N SER A 139 6.15 -15.16 -13.64
CA SER A 139 7.33 -16.01 -13.87
C SER A 139 7.40 -17.17 -12.87
N ALA A 140 7.07 -16.94 -11.59
CA ALA A 140 7.01 -17.98 -10.57
C ALA A 140 5.93 -19.02 -10.87
N LEU A 141 4.75 -18.59 -11.32
CA LEU A 141 3.67 -19.48 -11.75
C LEU A 141 4.07 -20.33 -12.95
N GLN A 142 4.75 -19.75 -13.96
CA GLN A 142 5.26 -20.50 -15.10
C GLN A 142 6.25 -21.60 -14.68
N LYS A 143 7.15 -21.30 -13.74
CA LYS A 143 8.08 -22.32 -13.19
C LYS A 143 7.33 -23.40 -12.44
N LEU A 144 6.30 -23.04 -11.66
CA LEU A 144 5.47 -23.99 -10.93
C LEU A 144 4.70 -24.93 -11.87
N TYR A 145 4.18 -24.40 -12.98
CA TYR A 145 3.57 -25.20 -14.05
C TYR A 145 4.61 -26.16 -14.68
N LEU A 146 5.80 -25.66 -15.00
CA LEU A 146 6.87 -26.46 -15.58
C LEU A 146 7.27 -27.65 -14.69
N ILE A 147 7.46 -27.41 -13.38
CA ILE A 147 7.71 -28.46 -12.37
C ILE A 147 6.58 -29.48 -12.40
N GLY A 148 5.33 -29.02 -12.43
CA GLY A 148 4.15 -29.88 -12.50
C GLY A 148 4.15 -30.83 -13.70
N ILE A 149 4.55 -30.35 -14.87
CA ILE A 149 4.61 -31.14 -16.11
C ILE A 149 5.85 -32.04 -16.16
N GLN A 150 7.03 -31.53 -15.85
CA GLN A 150 8.29 -32.28 -15.96
C GLN A 150 8.42 -33.39 -14.92
N ASP A 151 8.04 -33.09 -13.68
CA ASP A 151 8.19 -34.02 -12.56
C ASP A 151 6.91 -34.85 -12.33
N ASN A 152 5.91 -34.70 -13.21
CA ASN A 152 4.58 -35.26 -13.06
C ASN A 152 4.02 -35.02 -11.64
N ASN A 153 4.18 -33.79 -11.14
CA ASN A 153 3.90 -33.40 -9.76
C ASN A 153 2.50 -32.77 -9.64
N PRO A 154 1.48 -33.52 -9.17
CA PRO A 154 0.10 -33.04 -9.14
C PRO A 154 -0.10 -31.90 -8.12
N THR A 155 0.73 -31.85 -7.07
CA THR A 155 0.70 -30.79 -6.06
C THR A 155 1.16 -29.46 -6.63
N ALA A 156 2.21 -29.46 -7.45
CA ALA A 156 2.68 -28.26 -8.14
C ALA A 156 1.62 -27.72 -9.12
N LEU A 157 0.99 -28.60 -9.91
CA LEU A 157 -0.12 -28.23 -10.81
C LEU A 157 -1.33 -27.68 -10.04
N LYS A 158 -1.69 -28.31 -8.91
CA LYS A 158 -2.76 -27.83 -8.03
C LYS A 158 -2.48 -26.41 -7.51
N HIS A 159 -1.26 -26.14 -7.02
CA HIS A 159 -0.89 -24.81 -6.56
C HIS A 159 -0.85 -23.79 -7.70
N PHE A 160 -0.38 -24.16 -8.89
CA PHE A 160 -0.45 -23.30 -10.08
C PHE A 160 -1.89 -22.91 -10.42
N ILE A 161 -2.82 -23.86 -10.43
CA ILE A 161 -4.25 -23.60 -10.70
C ILE A 161 -4.84 -22.66 -9.64
N GLN A 162 -4.54 -22.90 -8.36
CA GLN A 162 -5.03 -22.05 -7.25
C GLN A 162 -4.50 -20.62 -7.33
N LEU A 163 -3.21 -20.47 -7.61
CA LEU A 163 -2.52 -19.17 -7.59
C LEU A 163 -2.66 -18.39 -8.91
N SER A 164 -3.05 -19.04 -10.02
CA SER A 164 -3.30 -18.39 -11.31
C SER A 164 -4.64 -17.64 -11.37
N GLY A 165 -5.50 -17.76 -10.35
CA GLY A 165 -6.81 -17.10 -10.31
C GLY A 165 -7.83 -17.70 -11.29
N ILE A 166 -7.48 -18.75 -12.05
CA ILE A 166 -8.40 -19.49 -12.92
C ILE A 166 -9.47 -20.18 -12.07
N THR A 167 -9.06 -20.71 -10.92
CA THR A 167 -9.99 -21.01 -9.83
C THR A 167 -10.08 -19.79 -8.92
N ASN A 168 -10.70 -18.70 -9.39
CA ASN A 168 -11.46 -17.84 -8.49
C ASN A 168 -12.64 -18.65 -7.95
N ASN A 169 -12.32 -19.67 -7.15
CA ASN A 169 -13.11 -19.92 -5.98
C ASN A 169 -12.95 -18.62 -5.20
N ASN A 170 -13.88 -17.69 -5.43
CA ASN A 170 -14.65 -17.21 -4.30
C ASN A 170 -14.73 -18.42 -3.39
N THR A 171 -14.00 -18.39 -2.27
CA THR A 171 -14.56 -18.98 -1.08
C THR A 171 -15.92 -18.30 -0.97
N THR A 172 -16.91 -18.85 -1.66
CA THR A 172 -18.23 -18.98 -1.11
C THR A 172 -17.89 -19.49 0.27
N ASN A 173 -17.95 -18.58 1.24
CA ASN A 173 -18.36 -18.97 2.56
C ASN A 173 -19.64 -19.73 2.28
N VAL A 174 -19.53 -21.05 2.11
CA VAL A 174 -20.67 -21.94 2.10
C VAL A 174 -21.11 -21.85 3.54
N ASN A 175 -21.90 -20.82 3.81
CA ASN A 175 -22.55 -20.66 5.09
C ASN A 175 -23.48 -21.86 5.16
N ASN A 176 -23.00 -22.94 5.77
CA ASN A 176 -23.75 -24.17 6.05
C ASN A 176 -24.78 -23.92 7.17
N TYR A 177 -25.36 -22.71 7.19
CA TYR A 177 -26.34 -22.27 8.13
C TYR A 177 -27.35 -21.34 7.45
N ILE A 178 -28.61 -21.52 7.81
CA ILE A 178 -29.68 -20.59 7.49
C ILE A 178 -29.76 -19.60 8.66
N GLN A 179 -29.77 -18.30 8.34
CA GLN A 179 -30.00 -17.26 9.34
C GLN A 179 -31.25 -16.44 8.97
N ILE A 180 -32.21 -16.40 9.89
CA ILE A 180 -33.43 -15.60 9.77
C ILE A 180 -33.52 -14.73 11.03
N ASN A 181 -33.35 -13.42 10.88
CA ASN A 181 -33.21 -12.46 12.00
C ASN A 181 -32.08 -12.90 12.97
N ASN A 182 -32.40 -13.08 14.25
CA ASN A 182 -31.47 -13.53 15.29
C ASN A 182 -31.36 -15.06 15.40
N LEU A 183 -32.07 -15.82 14.57
CA LEU A 183 -32.02 -17.28 14.58
C LEU A 183 -30.99 -17.76 13.55
N LYS A 184 -29.99 -18.50 14.02
CA LYS A 184 -28.95 -19.13 13.20
C LYS A 184 -29.03 -20.64 13.37
N ILE A 185 -29.32 -21.37 12.29
CA ILE A 185 -29.43 -22.84 12.31
C ILE A 185 -28.39 -23.39 11.35
N SER A 186 -27.42 -24.15 11.86
CA SER A 186 -26.48 -24.89 11.02
C SER A 186 -27.04 -26.24 10.56
N ASN A 187 -26.42 -26.88 9.58
CA ASN A 187 -26.76 -28.25 9.18
C ASN A 187 -26.68 -29.25 10.35
N GLU A 188 -25.71 -29.06 11.26
CA GLU A 188 -25.55 -29.92 12.43
C GLU A 188 -26.67 -29.70 13.45
N ASP A 189 -27.13 -28.47 13.61
CA ASP A 189 -28.26 -28.14 14.49
C ASP A 189 -29.57 -28.68 13.91
N PHE A 190 -29.75 -28.56 12.59
CA PHE A 190 -30.91 -29.07 11.89
C PHE A 190 -31.05 -30.60 12.03
N ASN A 191 -29.94 -31.34 11.89
CA ASN A 191 -29.92 -32.79 12.03
C ASN A 191 -30.16 -33.29 13.47
N LYS A 192 -30.03 -32.41 14.47
CA LYS A 192 -30.32 -32.72 15.88
C LYS A 192 -31.78 -32.43 16.26
N LEU A 193 -32.56 -31.81 15.37
CA LEU A 193 -33.97 -31.55 15.63
C LEU A 193 -34.78 -32.85 15.62
N PRO A 194 -35.86 -32.94 16.41
CA PRO A 194 -36.81 -34.04 16.30
C PRO A 194 -37.37 -34.14 14.88
N LYS A 195 -37.57 -35.36 14.39
CA LYS A 195 -38.06 -35.61 13.02
C LYS A 195 -39.39 -34.92 12.73
N GLU A 196 -40.27 -34.88 13.72
CA GLU A 196 -41.57 -34.19 13.64
C GLU A 196 -41.38 -32.70 13.34
N THR A 197 -40.44 -32.04 14.02
CA THR A 197 -40.09 -30.63 13.80
C THR A 197 -39.48 -30.39 12.41
N ILE A 198 -38.64 -31.31 11.93
CA ILE A 198 -38.06 -31.21 10.58
C ILE A 198 -39.17 -31.24 9.51
N ILE A 199 -40.13 -32.16 9.64
CA ILE A 199 -41.25 -32.31 8.70
C ILE A 199 -42.11 -31.04 8.67
N GLU A 200 -42.39 -30.43 9.83
CA GLU A 200 -43.15 -29.17 9.89
C GLU A 200 -42.41 -28.02 9.20
N ILE A 201 -41.10 -27.89 9.43
CA ILE A 201 -40.27 -26.88 8.78
C ILE A 201 -40.28 -27.08 7.25
N GLU A 202 -40.08 -28.30 6.77
CA GLU A 202 -40.11 -28.62 5.34
C GLU A 202 -41.46 -28.28 4.70
N ALA A 203 -42.57 -28.58 5.39
CA ALA A 203 -43.91 -28.27 4.92
C ALA A 203 -44.16 -26.76 4.78
N ILE A 204 -43.75 -25.98 5.79
CA ILE A 204 -43.89 -24.52 5.79
C ILE A 204 -43.07 -23.91 4.65
N VAL A 205 -41.79 -24.26 4.55
CA VAL A 205 -40.88 -23.72 3.53
C VAL A 205 -41.34 -24.12 2.12
N SER A 206 -41.75 -25.37 1.92
CA SER A 206 -42.23 -25.85 0.62
C SER A 206 -43.50 -25.13 0.17
N LYS A 207 -44.42 -24.85 1.10
CA LYS A 207 -45.65 -24.09 0.81
C LYS A 207 -45.34 -22.66 0.39
N SER A 208 -44.46 -21.98 1.14
CA SER A 208 -44.06 -20.59 0.83
C SER A 208 -43.30 -20.48 -0.49
N ILE A 209 -42.40 -21.41 -0.81
CA ILE A 209 -41.68 -21.41 -2.09
C ILE A 209 -42.62 -21.67 -3.27
N LYS A 210 -43.61 -22.56 -3.14
CA LYS A 210 -44.61 -22.79 -4.19
C LYS A 210 -45.43 -21.54 -4.48
N GLN A 211 -45.82 -20.79 -3.45
CA GLN A 211 -46.56 -19.52 -3.60
C GLN A 211 -45.73 -18.41 -4.26
N LEU A 212 -44.42 -18.37 -4.01
CA LEU A 212 -43.52 -17.39 -4.64
C LEU A 212 -43.25 -17.68 -6.13
N LYS A 213 -43.31 -18.95 -6.55
CA LYS A 213 -43.12 -19.36 -7.95
C LYS A 213 -44.38 -19.31 -8.81
N SER A 214 -45.53 -19.05 -8.20
CA SER A 214 -46.81 -18.87 -8.90
C SER A 214 -47.11 -17.41 -9.27
N PHE A 215 -46.11 -16.52 -9.18
CA PHE A 215 -46.10 -15.16 -9.71
C PHE A 215 -45.05 -15.04 -10.81
#